data_AF-E1Y998-F1
#
_entry.id   AF-E1Y998-F1
#
_cell.length_a   1.000
_cell.length_b   1.000
_cell.length_c   1.000
_cell.angle_alpha   90.00
_cell.angle_beta   90.00
_cell.angle_gamma   90.00
#
_symmetry.space_group_name_H-M   'P 1'
#
loop_
_entity.id
_entity.type
_entity.pdbx_description
1 polymer ?
#
loop_
_entity_poly.entity_id
_entity_poly.type
_entity_poly.pdbx_seq_one_letter_code
_entity_poly.pdbx_strand_id
1 'polypeptide(L)'
;MNKQTYSIGDASKKTGVSLKKLRSWESRYIPEPERIVCGERSYRRYTQDQIYLIIKIKEYQDMGFLLPVAVKKANEDISRQEPKAE
;
A
#
# COMPACT_ATOMS: atom_id res chain seq x y z
N MET A 1 6.50 -20.85 -3.30
CA MET A 1 5.40 -20.24 -2.51
C MET A 1 4.90 -19.01 -3.24
N ASN A 2 3.63 -18.97 -3.67
CA ASN A 2 3.07 -17.77 -4.28
C ASN A 2 2.91 -16.70 -3.21
N LYS A 3 3.56 -15.55 -3.37
CA LYS A 3 3.30 -14.38 -2.53
C LYS A 3 1.85 -13.96 -2.76
N GLN A 4 1.08 -13.84 -1.68
CA GLN A 4 -0.31 -13.41 -1.77
C GLN A 4 -0.36 -11.97 -2.28
N THR A 5 -1.09 -11.76 -3.37
CA THR A 5 -1.30 -10.43 -3.96
C THR A 5 -2.77 -10.09 -4.04
N TYR A 6 -3.06 -8.79 -4.03
CA TYR A 6 -4.41 -8.25 -3.94
C TYR A 6 -4.72 -7.41 -5.15
N SER A 7 -5.94 -7.54 -5.70
CA SER A 7 -6.41 -6.58 -6.70
C SER A 7 -6.60 -5.19 -6.07
N ILE A 8 -6.77 -4.15 -6.88
CA ILE A 8 -7.12 -2.82 -6.36
C ILE A 8 -8.46 -2.81 -5.59
N GLY A 9 -9.40 -3.68 -5.98
CA GLY A 9 -10.66 -3.87 -5.27
C GLY A 9 -10.45 -4.46 -3.88
N ASP A 10 -9.62 -5.51 -3.80
CA ASP A 10 -9.28 -6.14 -2.52
C ASP A 10 -8.49 -5.20 -1.62
N ALA A 11 -7.53 -4.46 -2.21
CA ALA A 11 -6.77 -3.44 -1.50
C ALA A 11 -7.68 -2.38 -0.90
N SER A 12 -8.66 -1.89 -1.66
CA SER A 12 -9.62 -0.90 -1.17
C SER A 12 -10.46 -1.43 -0.01
N LYS A 13 -10.98 -2.66 -0.11
CA LYS A 13 -11.76 -3.30 0.96
C LYS A 13 -10.93 -3.54 2.22
N LYS A 14 -9.69 -4.00 2.07
CA LYS A 14 -8.79 -4.30 3.20
C LYS A 14 -8.29 -3.06 3.91
N THR A 15 -7.97 -2.02 3.15
CA THR A 15 -7.36 -0.80 3.68
C THR A 15 -8.38 0.26 4.05
N GLY A 16 -9.62 0.17 3.57
CA GLY A 16 -10.62 1.24 3.72
C GLY A 16 -10.29 2.51 2.91
N VAL A 17 -9.27 2.48 2.04
CA VAL A 17 -8.90 3.58 1.16
C VAL A 17 -9.63 3.42 -0.17
N SER A 18 -10.26 4.49 -0.66
CA SER A 18 -10.98 4.46 -1.95
C SER A 18 -10.05 4.12 -3.13
N LEU A 19 -10.59 3.46 -4.16
CA LEU A 19 -9.88 3.16 -5.41
C LEU A 19 -9.21 4.39 -6.04
N LYS A 20 -9.87 5.56 -5.99
CA LYS A 20 -9.34 6.81 -6.53
C LYS A 20 -8.09 7.27 -5.77
N LYS A 21 -8.12 7.20 -4.44
CA LYS A 21 -6.96 7.53 -3.59
C LYS A 21 -5.80 6.57 -3.85
N LEU A 22 -6.05 5.26 -3.90
CA LEU A 22 -5.02 4.26 -4.20
C LEU A 22 -4.29 4.58 -5.51
N ARG A 23 -5.03 4.86 -6.59
CA ARG A 23 -4.45 5.25 -7.89
C ARG A 23 -3.63 6.53 -7.82
N SER A 24 -4.05 7.50 -7.02
CA SER A 24 -3.32 8.77 -6.85
C SER A 24 -2.07 8.65 -5.98
N TRP A 25 -1.97 7.57 -5.20
CA TRP A 25 -0.83 7.33 -4.31
C TRP A 25 0.29 6.53 -4.98
N GLU A 26 -0.03 5.73 -5.99
CA GLU A 26 0.93 4.95 -6.78
C GLU A 26 2.10 5.83 -7.27
N SER A 27 3.31 5.27 -7.17
CA SER A 27 4.58 5.86 -7.61
C SER A 27 5.04 7.11 -6.84
N ARG A 28 4.14 7.84 -6.17
CA ARG A 28 4.46 9.06 -5.39
C ARG A 28 4.53 8.82 -3.88
N TYR A 29 3.64 8.00 -3.35
CA TYR A 29 3.44 7.83 -1.91
C TYR A 29 3.48 6.36 -1.48
N ILE A 30 3.15 5.44 -2.40
CA ILE A 30 3.32 4.01 -2.22
C ILE A 30 4.12 3.45 -3.41
N PRO A 31 4.88 2.36 -3.21
CA PRO A 31 5.55 1.68 -4.32
C PRO A 31 4.55 1.29 -5.41
N GLU A 32 4.97 1.34 -6.67
CA GLU A 32 4.09 0.97 -7.78
C GLU A 32 3.74 -0.53 -7.68
N PRO A 33 2.44 -0.89 -7.76
CA PRO A 33 2.03 -2.29 -7.71
C PRO A 33 2.50 -3.03 -8.95
N GLU A 34 2.78 -4.32 -8.79
CA GLU A 34 3.07 -5.19 -9.93
C GLU A 34 1.88 -5.21 -10.90
N ARG A 35 2.16 -5.28 -12.20
CA ARG A 35 1.12 -5.38 -13.22
C ARG A 35 1.22 -6.72 -13.91
N ILE A 36 0.20 -7.56 -13.72
CA ILE A 36 0.07 -8.82 -14.45
C ILE A 36 -0.69 -8.54 -15.74
N VAL A 37 -0.03 -8.75 -16.89
CA VAL A 37 -0.64 -8.63 -18.21
C VAL A 37 -1.31 -9.94 -18.60
N CYS A 38 -2.57 -9.87 -19.03
CA CYS A 38 -3.35 -10.99 -19.53
C CYS A 38 -4.08 -10.54 -20.79
N GLY A 39 -3.55 -10.90 -21.96
CA GLY A 39 -3.97 -10.37 -23.25
C GLY A 39 -3.80 -8.86 -23.31
N GLU A 40 -4.85 -8.15 -23.67
CA GLU A 40 -4.86 -6.68 -23.77
C GLU A 40 -5.06 -5.96 -22.42
N ARG A 41 -5.25 -6.71 -21.33
CA ARG A 41 -5.56 -6.15 -20.00
C ARG A 41 -4.36 -6.24 -19.07
N SER A 42 -4.07 -5.17 -18.34
CA SER A 42 -3.10 -5.15 -17.26
C SER A 42 -3.79 -5.01 -15.89
N TYR A 43 -3.56 -5.96 -14.99
CA TYR A 43 -4.14 -5.97 -13.65
C TYR A 43 -3.10 -5.59 -12.60
N ARG A 44 -3.42 -4.57 -11.79
CA ARG A 44 -2.61 -4.17 -10.62
C ARG A 44 -2.70 -5.23 -9.53
N ARG A 45 -1.55 -5.57 -8.96
CA ARG A 45 -1.39 -6.51 -7.85
C ARG A 45 -0.57 -5.87 -6.75
N TYR A 46 -1.24 -5.64 -5.61
CA TYR A 46 -0.59 -5.13 -4.41
C TYR A 46 -0.06 -6.29 -3.59
N THR A 47 1.17 -6.18 -3.10
CA THR A 47 1.75 -7.16 -2.17
C THR A 47 1.17 -6.97 -0.77
N GLN A 48 1.33 -7.98 0.10
CA GLN A 48 0.97 -7.85 1.51
C GLN A 48 1.65 -6.64 2.18
N ASP A 49 2.93 -6.39 1.88
CA ASP A 49 3.70 -5.27 2.44
C ASP A 49 3.12 -3.92 2.00
N GLN A 50 2.71 -3.81 0.73
CA GLN A 50 2.03 -2.62 0.23
C GLN A 50 0.67 -2.42 0.91
N ILE A 51 -0.09 -3.49 1.16
CA ILE A 51 -1.35 -3.39 1.93
C ILE A 51 -1.08 -2.87 3.34
N TYR A 52 -0.06 -3.39 4.03
CA TYR A 52 0.31 -2.93 5.36
C TYR A 52 0.71 -1.45 5.37
N LEU A 53 1.53 -1.02 4.41
CA LEU A 53 1.90 0.38 4.23
C LEU A 53 0.67 1.27 4.03
N ILE A 54 -0.28 0.87 3.18
CA ILE A 54 -1.50 1.65 2.94
C ILE A 54 -2.36 1.75 4.22
N ILE A 55 -2.47 0.67 5.01
CA ILE A 55 -3.16 0.68 6.31
C ILE A 55 -2.50 1.70 7.23
N LYS A 56 -1.17 1.68 7.36
CA LYS A 56 -0.44 2.64 8.20
C LYS A 56 -0.59 4.08 7.74
N ILE A 57 -0.53 4.34 6.44
CA ILE A 57 -0.80 5.68 5.89
C ILE A 57 -2.20 6.12 6.30
N LYS A 58 -3.21 5.25 6.18
CA LYS A 58 -4.57 5.57 6.58
C LYS A 58 -4.67 5.86 8.08
N GLU A 59 -4.06 5.05 8.94
CA GLU A 59 -4.05 5.29 10.40
C GLU A 59 -3.53 6.70 10.73
N TYR A 60 -2.42 7.11 10.13
CA TYR A 60 -1.89 8.46 10.34
C TYR A 60 -2.78 9.56 9.71
N GLN A 61 -3.43 9.30 8.58
CA GLN A 61 -4.42 10.25 8.04
C GLN A 61 -5.62 10.41 8.97
N ASP A 62 -6.09 9.32 9.58
CA ASP A 62 -7.22 9.32 10.51
C ASP A 62 -6.85 10.03 11.83
N MET A 63 -5.56 10.07 12.20
CA MET A 63 -5.02 10.90 13.29
C MET A 63 -4.88 12.40 12.92
N GLY A 64 -5.21 12.79 11.69
CA GLY A 64 -5.16 14.18 11.22
C GLY A 64 -3.84 14.59 10.55
N PHE A 65 -2.91 13.66 10.30
CA PHE A 65 -1.69 13.98 9.56
C PHE A 65 -1.98 14.18 8.06
N LEU A 66 -1.32 15.17 7.46
CA LEU A 66 -1.31 15.36 6.01
C LEU A 66 -0.66 14.15 5.32
N LEU A 67 -1.10 13.83 4.10
CA LEU A 67 -0.65 12.64 3.34
C LEU A 67 0.89 12.47 3.29
N PRO A 68 1.71 13.50 2.96
CA PRO A 68 3.17 13.33 2.93
C PRO A 68 3.76 12.96 4.29
N VAL A 69 3.20 13.52 5.37
CA VAL A 69 3.63 13.25 6.76
C VAL A 69 3.19 11.85 7.17
N ALA A 70 1.96 11.46 6.84
CA ALA A 70 1.44 10.11 7.08
C ALA A 70 2.29 9.04 6.39
N VAL A 71 2.70 9.28 5.14
CA VAL A 71 3.58 8.39 4.38
C VAL A 71 4.95 8.26 5.03
N LYS A 72 5.55 9.38 5.44
CA LYS A 72 6.84 9.36 6.13
C LYS A 72 6.77 8.54 7.43
N LYS A 73 5.76 8.81 8.26
CA LYS A 73 5.53 8.09 9.51
C LYS A 73 5.26 6.60 9.31
N ALA A 74 4.48 6.25 8.29
CA ALA A 74 4.20 4.85 7.96
C ALA A 74 5.48 4.08 7.58
N ASN A 75 6.36 4.68 6.79
CA ASN A 75 7.64 4.05 6.45
C ASN A 75 8.56 3.93 7.68
N GLU A 76 8.62 4.96 8.53
CA GLU A 76 9.37 4.90 9.79
C GLU A 76 8.87 3.79 10.72
N ASP A 77 7.55 3.65 10.88
CA ASP A 77 6.93 2.61 11.70
C ASP A 77 7.24 1.20 11.18
N ILE A 78 7.15 0.99 9.87
CA ILE A 78 7.50 -0.29 9.24
C ILE A 78 8.98 -0.63 9.46
N SER A 79 9.88 0.34 9.23
CA SER A 79 11.32 0.14 9.41
C SER A 79 11.73 -0.13 10.86
N ARG A 80 10.93 0.35 11.83
CA ARG A 80 11.16 0.13 13.26
C ARG A 80 10.66 -1.22 13.74
N GLN A 81 9.73 -1.84 13.00
CA GLN A 81 9.13 -3.13 13.33
C GLN A 81 9.84 -4.33 12.68
N GLU A 82 10.85 -4.12 11.83
CA GLU A 82 11.76 -5.20 11.44
C GLU A 82 12.69 -5.54 12.63
N PRO A 83 12.59 -6.72 13.26
CA PRO A 83 13.66 -7.17 14.11
C PRO A 83 14.88 -7.37 13.21
N LYS A 84 16.01 -6.75 13.55
CA LYS A 84 17.31 -7.22 13.07
C LYS A 84 17.36 -8.71 13.43
N ALA A 85 17.34 -9.57 12.42
CA ALA A 85 17.70 -10.97 12.60
C ALA A 85 19.13 -10.99 13.12
N GLU A 86 19.27 -11.29 14.41
CA GLU A 86 20.53 -11.63 15.07
C GLU A 86 20.85 -13.11 14.80
#